data_AF-A0A1W9MGD5-F1
#
_entry.id   AF-A0A1W9MGD5-F1
#
_cell.length_a   1.000
_cell.length_b   1.000
_cell.length_c   1.000
_cell.angle_alpha   90.00
_cell.angle_beta   90.00
_cell.angle_gamma   90.00
#
_symmetry.space_group_name_H-M   'P 1'
#
loop_
_entity.id
_entity.type
_entity.pdbx_description
1 polymer ?
#
loop_
_entity_poly.entity_id
_entity_poly.type
_entity_poly.pdbx_seq_one_letter_code
_entity_poly.pdbx_strand_id
1 'polypeptide(L)'
;MLGDAFPFTPRQHMTRSEEMVPASWSQEVSSAGEPQLTCAMAPGANRNFLVAVGVLFCVLGLGGLYWLLTGGGETSLEGYAALLVPAGVVLCGIYCFDAALFARTRYLLGADYFFTHKISLFRTRKSEILRQSLVAIRRKYTPPDSSASSTTPGDWVTVLVYDAADGNGISEWPLDGTHTREEAQWLATVLASWAGVPVERGVGAGSDEADADEVPSLPADGKG
;
A
#
# COMPACT_ATOMS: atom_id res chain seq x y z
N MET A 1 15.85 -1.71 59.05
CA MET A 1 14.64 -1.86 58.23
C MET A 1 14.25 -0.50 57.69
N LEU A 2 14.65 -0.19 56.46
CA LEU A 2 14.08 0.87 55.62
C LEU A 2 14.55 0.53 54.20
N GLY A 3 13.64 -0.04 53.42
CA GLY A 3 13.87 -0.39 52.02
C GLY A 3 13.52 0.83 51.18
N ASP A 4 14.54 1.43 50.56
CA ASP A 4 14.34 2.55 49.66
C ASP A 4 13.68 2.11 48.37
N ALA A 5 12.68 2.89 48.00
CA ALA A 5 11.85 2.74 46.83
C ALA A 5 12.68 2.85 45.55
N PHE A 6 12.55 1.85 44.68
CA PHE A 6 12.96 1.97 43.29
C PHE A 6 12.11 3.03 42.60
N PRO A 7 12.69 4.09 42.00
CA PRO A 7 11.94 4.98 41.14
C PRO A 7 11.61 4.23 39.84
N PHE A 8 10.31 3.94 39.68
CA PHE A 8 9.70 3.57 38.41
C PHE A 8 10.11 4.62 37.38
N THR A 9 10.98 4.26 36.44
CA THR A 9 11.31 5.15 35.32
C THR A 9 10.09 5.15 34.41
N PRO A 10 9.38 6.27 34.22
CA PRO A 10 8.29 6.32 33.27
C PRO A 10 8.89 6.04 31.89
N ARG A 11 8.43 4.94 31.28
CA ARG A 11 8.67 4.56 29.90
C ARG A 11 8.46 5.82 29.07
N GLN A 12 9.53 6.30 28.45
CA GLN A 12 9.50 7.52 27.64
C GLN A 12 8.32 7.41 26.67
N HIS A 13 7.30 8.23 26.91
CA HIS A 13 6.33 8.57 25.91
C HIS A 13 7.16 9.03 24.71
N MET A 14 7.13 8.24 23.63
CA MET A 14 7.43 8.75 22.31
C MET A 14 6.38 9.82 22.01
N THR A 15 6.58 11.03 22.52
CA THR A 15 6.12 12.25 21.85
C THR A 15 7.01 12.41 20.63
N ARG A 16 6.87 11.48 19.68
CA ARG A 16 7.42 11.66 18.33
C ARG A 16 6.63 12.83 17.77
N SER A 17 7.36 13.88 17.41
CA SER A 17 6.85 15.05 16.69
C SER A 17 5.77 14.63 15.70
N GLU A 18 4.73 15.46 15.53
CA GLU A 18 3.71 15.33 14.49
C GLU A 18 4.36 15.25 13.10
N GLU A 19 4.93 14.10 12.79
CA GLU A 19 5.47 13.72 11.50
C GLU A 19 4.22 13.52 10.67
N MET A 20 3.81 14.58 9.98
CA MET A 20 2.53 14.73 9.31
C MET A 20 2.23 13.46 8.49
N VAL A 21 1.30 12.64 9.01
CA VAL A 21 0.93 11.38 8.38
C VAL A 21 0.38 11.71 6.98
N PRO A 22 0.89 11.08 5.91
CA PRO A 22 0.41 11.38 4.57
C PRO A 22 -1.09 11.12 4.45
N ALA A 23 -1.79 11.87 3.59
CA ALA A 23 -3.25 11.87 3.52
C ALA A 23 -3.90 10.51 3.16
N SER A 24 -3.13 9.61 2.55
CA SER A 24 -3.55 8.24 2.19
C SER A 24 -3.37 7.23 3.34
N TRP A 25 -2.78 7.65 4.45
CA TRP A 25 -2.44 6.83 5.59
C TRP A 25 -3.17 7.28 6.85
N SER A 26 -3.54 6.32 7.68
CA SER A 26 -3.92 6.56 9.07
C SER A 26 -3.02 5.74 9.98
N GLN A 27 -2.68 6.34 11.13
CA GLN A 27 -1.94 5.68 12.19
C GLN A 27 -2.83 5.59 13.42
N GLU A 28 -3.07 4.37 13.89
CA GLU A 28 -3.88 4.06 15.05
C GLU A 28 -3.05 3.19 16.01
N VAL A 29 -3.49 3.09 17.26
CA VAL A 29 -2.93 2.14 18.23
C VAL A 29 -3.95 1.03 18.39
N SER A 30 -3.52 -0.22 18.19
CA SER A 30 -4.38 -1.39 18.33
C SER A 30 -4.86 -1.55 19.78
N SER A 31 -5.89 -2.39 19.99
CA SER A 31 -6.35 -2.72 21.35
C SER A 31 -5.27 -3.41 22.21
N ALA A 32 -4.22 -3.95 21.59
CA ALA A 32 -3.06 -4.53 22.25
C ALA A 32 -1.94 -3.49 22.53
N GLY A 33 -2.13 -2.22 22.15
CA GLY A 33 -1.13 -1.16 22.30
C GLY A 33 -0.09 -1.09 21.18
N GLU A 34 -0.28 -1.84 20.09
CA GLU A 34 0.68 -1.90 18.98
C GLU A 34 0.36 -0.84 17.93
N PRO A 35 1.37 -0.17 17.34
CA PRO A 35 1.15 0.76 16.25
C PRO A 35 0.58 0.03 15.01
N GLN A 36 -0.56 0.53 14.54
CA GLN A 36 -1.24 0.04 13.35
C GLN A 36 -1.27 1.15 12.30
N LEU A 37 -0.70 0.88 11.15
CA LEU A 37 -0.75 1.75 9.97
C LEU A 37 -1.80 1.20 9.02
N THR A 38 -2.75 2.01 8.58
CA THR A 38 -3.71 1.62 7.55
C THR A 38 -3.50 2.50 6.33
N CYS A 39 -3.26 1.87 5.19
CA CYS A 39 -3.31 2.53 3.91
C CYS A 39 -4.65 2.24 3.23
N ALA A 40 -5.30 3.30 2.77
CA ALA A 40 -6.47 3.24 1.89
C ALA A 40 -6.20 4.10 0.65
N MET A 41 -6.93 3.83 -0.44
CA MET A 41 -6.87 4.72 -1.60
C MET A 41 -7.19 6.16 -1.17
N ALA A 42 -6.24 7.07 -1.40
CA ALA A 42 -6.37 8.45 -0.99
C ALA A 42 -7.67 9.07 -1.58
N PRO A 43 -8.38 9.92 -0.83
CA PRO A 43 -9.43 10.73 -1.43
C PRO A 43 -8.81 11.59 -2.56
N GLY A 44 -9.33 11.44 -3.79
CA GLY A 44 -8.75 12.11 -4.96
C GLY A 44 -9.53 11.85 -6.24
N ALA A 45 -9.12 12.49 -7.33
CA ALA A 45 -9.78 12.43 -8.64
C ALA A 45 -9.96 10.97 -9.13
N ASN A 46 -8.94 10.13 -8.94
CA ASN A 46 -8.97 8.72 -9.35
C ASN A 46 -10.03 7.92 -8.58
N ARG A 47 -10.21 8.18 -7.28
CA ARG A 47 -11.27 7.54 -6.48
C ARG A 47 -12.66 7.95 -6.98
N ASN A 48 -12.87 9.26 -7.18
CA ASN A 48 -14.16 9.76 -7.68
C ASN A 48 -14.49 9.23 -9.07
N PHE A 49 -13.48 9.16 -9.94
CA PHE A 49 -13.60 8.57 -11.27
C PHE A 49 -13.99 7.09 -11.21
N LEU A 50 -13.29 6.28 -10.40
CA LEU A 50 -13.63 4.85 -10.23
C LEU A 50 -15.03 4.65 -9.66
N VAL A 51 -15.46 5.49 -8.71
CA VAL A 51 -16.83 5.46 -8.20
C VAL A 51 -17.83 5.76 -9.31
N ALA A 52 -17.60 6.81 -10.11
CA ALA A 52 -18.49 7.18 -11.22
C ALA A 52 -18.59 6.07 -12.28
N VAL A 53 -17.45 5.49 -12.67
CA VAL A 53 -17.39 4.34 -13.60
C VAL A 53 -18.11 3.13 -13.01
N GLY A 54 -17.90 2.85 -11.72
CA GLY A 54 -18.59 1.77 -11.01
C GLY A 54 -20.11 1.92 -11.01
N VAL A 55 -20.61 3.14 -10.73
CA VAL A 55 -22.04 3.46 -10.79
C VAL A 55 -22.57 3.25 -12.21
N LEU A 56 -21.88 3.77 -13.22
CA LEU A 56 -22.29 3.64 -14.62
C LEU A 56 -22.42 2.19 -15.04
N PHE A 57 -21.42 1.36 -14.74
CA PHE A 57 -21.43 -0.07 -15.07
C PHE A 57 -22.53 -0.84 -14.33
N CYS A 58 -22.75 -0.55 -13.05
CA CYS A 58 -23.87 -1.16 -12.32
C CYS A 58 -25.22 -0.78 -12.91
N VAL A 59 -25.45 0.49 -13.27
CA VAL A 59 -26.71 0.93 -13.87
C VAL A 59 -26.93 0.29 -15.25
N LEU A 60 -25.91 0.31 -16.11
CA LEU A 60 -26.01 -0.29 -17.45
C LEU A 60 -26.18 -1.81 -17.38
N GLY A 61 -25.42 -2.48 -16.52
CA GLY A 61 -25.49 -3.93 -16.35
C GLY A 61 -26.82 -4.38 -15.75
N LEU A 62 -27.32 -3.71 -14.70
CA LEU A 62 -28.63 -3.99 -14.12
C LEU A 62 -29.76 -3.65 -15.09
N GLY A 63 -29.65 -2.56 -15.85
CA GLY A 63 -30.60 -2.22 -16.91
C GLY A 63 -30.65 -3.28 -18.01
N GLY A 64 -29.49 -3.78 -18.46
CA GLY A 64 -29.40 -4.87 -19.43
C GLY A 64 -29.96 -6.19 -18.92
N LEU A 65 -29.68 -6.54 -17.66
CA LEU A 65 -30.28 -7.69 -16.97
C LEU A 65 -31.80 -7.56 -16.90
N TYR A 66 -32.30 -6.42 -16.43
CA TYR A 66 -33.74 -6.15 -16.34
C TYR A 66 -34.41 -6.26 -17.72
N TRP A 67 -33.81 -5.67 -18.75
CA TRP A 67 -34.33 -5.72 -20.11
C TRP A 67 -34.37 -7.15 -20.66
N LEU A 68 -33.32 -7.96 -20.44
CA LEU A 68 -33.31 -9.36 -20.88
C LEU A 68 -34.35 -10.22 -20.13
N LEU A 69 -34.54 -9.97 -18.84
CA LEU A 69 -35.48 -10.72 -18.00
C LEU A 69 -36.94 -10.34 -18.26
N THR A 70 -37.24 -9.11 -18.67
CA THR A 70 -38.61 -8.60 -18.85
C THR A 70 -39.02 -8.39 -20.31
N GLY A 71 -38.06 -8.23 -21.22
CA GLY A 71 -38.26 -7.89 -22.63
C GLY A 71 -38.50 -9.08 -23.56
N GLY A 72 -38.65 -10.30 -23.03
CA GLY A 72 -38.96 -11.50 -23.83
C GLY A 72 -37.73 -12.29 -24.28
N GLY A 73 -36.67 -12.36 -23.46
CA GLY A 73 -35.53 -13.24 -23.74
C GLY A 73 -35.97 -14.69 -23.90
N GLU A 74 -35.66 -15.28 -25.05
CA GLU A 74 -35.86 -16.72 -25.26
C GLU A 74 -35.05 -17.48 -24.19
N THR A 75 -35.68 -18.46 -23.52
CA THR A 75 -35.03 -19.36 -22.56
C THR A 75 -34.12 -20.39 -23.25
N SER A 76 -33.52 -20.02 -24.38
CA SER A 76 -32.52 -20.79 -25.09
C SER A 76 -31.18 -20.69 -24.38
N LEU A 77 -30.29 -21.66 -24.62
CA LEU A 77 -28.94 -21.67 -24.06
C LEU A 77 -28.15 -20.40 -24.48
N GLU A 78 -28.45 -19.86 -25.65
CA GLU A 78 -27.92 -18.59 -26.17
C GLU A 78 -28.44 -17.37 -25.38
N GLY A 79 -29.72 -17.37 -24.99
CA GLY A 79 -30.30 -16.35 -24.11
C GLY A 79 -29.65 -16.33 -22.72
N TYR A 80 -29.31 -17.50 -22.17
CA TYR A 80 -28.53 -17.57 -20.93
C TYR A 80 -27.08 -17.10 -21.09
N ALA A 81 -26.43 -17.42 -22.21
CA ALA A 81 -25.10 -16.89 -22.52
C ALA A 81 -25.12 -15.36 -22.66
N ALA A 82 -26.21 -14.80 -23.19
CA ALA A 82 -26.39 -13.34 -23.29
C ALA A 82 -26.47 -12.64 -21.92
N LEU A 83 -26.83 -13.34 -20.84
CA LEU A 83 -26.81 -12.79 -19.47
C LEU A 83 -25.39 -12.59 -18.93
N LEU A 84 -24.38 -13.29 -19.47
CA LEU A 84 -23.00 -13.17 -19.02
C LEU A 84 -22.42 -11.77 -19.29
N VAL A 85 -22.84 -11.13 -20.38
CA VAL A 85 -22.36 -9.79 -20.74
C VAL A 85 -22.80 -8.75 -19.69
N PRO A 86 -24.09 -8.53 -19.43
CA PRO A 86 -24.50 -7.55 -18.43
C PRO A 86 -24.10 -7.96 -17.01
N ALA A 87 -24.06 -9.26 -16.68
CA ALA A 87 -23.52 -9.72 -15.39
C ALA A 87 -22.03 -9.39 -15.26
N GLY A 88 -21.24 -9.58 -16.32
CA GLY A 88 -19.82 -9.19 -16.38
C GLY A 88 -19.62 -7.69 -16.24
N VAL A 89 -20.50 -6.88 -16.83
CA VAL A 89 -20.49 -5.41 -16.67
C VAL A 89 -20.78 -5.03 -15.22
N VAL A 90 -21.78 -5.65 -14.57
CA VAL A 90 -22.03 -5.43 -13.13
C VAL A 90 -20.81 -5.83 -12.29
N LEU A 91 -20.20 -6.99 -12.55
CA LEU A 91 -18.99 -7.42 -11.85
C LEU A 91 -17.82 -6.45 -12.03
N CYS A 92 -17.67 -5.87 -13.23
CA CYS A 92 -16.69 -4.82 -13.49
C CYS A 92 -16.97 -3.57 -12.63
N GLY A 93 -18.25 -3.16 -12.51
CA GLY A 93 -18.65 -2.07 -11.63
C GLY A 93 -18.35 -2.34 -10.16
N ILE A 94 -18.64 -3.56 -9.67
CA ILE A 94 -18.30 -4.00 -8.31
C ILE A 94 -16.79 -3.99 -8.08
N TYR A 95 -15.99 -4.39 -9.06
CA TYR A 95 -14.53 -4.30 -9.00
C TYR A 95 -14.04 -2.86 -8.84
N CYS A 96 -14.61 -1.90 -9.58
CA CYS A 96 -14.31 -0.48 -9.40
C CYS A 96 -14.64 0.00 -7.98
N PHE A 97 -15.78 -0.42 -7.41
CA PHE A 97 -16.14 -0.09 -6.04
C PHE A 97 -15.21 -0.71 -5.00
N ASP A 98 -14.80 -1.97 -5.21
CA ASP A 98 -13.83 -2.61 -4.34
C ASP A 98 -12.54 -1.81 -4.29
N ALA A 99 -11.94 -1.52 -5.45
CA ALA A 99 -10.72 -0.73 -5.55
C ALA A 99 -10.85 0.68 -4.94
N ALA A 100 -11.99 1.35 -5.13
CA ALA A 100 -12.18 2.73 -4.72
C ALA A 100 -12.58 2.93 -3.25
N LEU A 101 -13.26 1.95 -2.63
CA LEU A 101 -13.91 2.11 -1.33
C LEU A 101 -13.52 1.07 -0.28
N PHE A 102 -13.28 -0.17 -0.69
CA PHE A 102 -13.12 -1.32 0.21
C PHE A 102 -11.68 -1.82 0.32
N ALA A 103 -10.92 -1.76 -0.77
CA ALA A 103 -9.54 -2.19 -0.83
C ALA A 103 -8.69 -1.37 0.16
N ARG A 104 -8.22 -2.04 1.21
CA ARG A 104 -7.38 -1.44 2.25
C ARG A 104 -6.28 -2.41 2.63
N THR A 105 -5.09 -1.87 2.89
CA THR A 105 -3.99 -2.66 3.43
C THR A 105 -3.68 -2.16 4.82
N ARG A 106 -3.81 -3.05 5.81
CA ARG A 106 -3.46 -2.79 7.20
C ARG A 106 -2.10 -3.40 7.49
N TYR A 107 -1.25 -2.63 8.13
CA TYR A 107 0.05 -3.02 8.61
C TYR A 107 0.07 -2.87 10.12
N LEU A 108 0.40 -3.94 10.82
CA LEU A 108 0.53 -3.93 12.27
C LEU A 108 1.99 -4.15 12.61
N LEU A 109 2.53 -3.23 13.39
CA LEU A 109 3.92 -3.19 13.82
C LEU A 109 3.99 -3.73 15.25
N GLY A 110 4.02 -5.06 15.39
CA GLY A 110 4.15 -5.72 16.69
C GLY A 110 5.55 -5.57 17.27
N ALA A 111 5.78 -6.08 18.48
CA ALA A 111 7.13 -6.05 19.08
C ALA A 111 8.16 -6.83 18.24
N ASP A 112 7.75 -8.02 17.77
CA ASP A 112 8.62 -9.01 17.13
C ASP A 112 8.22 -9.36 15.70
N TYR A 113 7.11 -8.80 15.20
CA TYR A 113 6.54 -9.18 13.91
C TYR A 113 5.94 -7.97 13.17
N PHE A 114 5.99 -8.06 11.86
CA PHE A 114 5.32 -7.19 10.92
C PHE A 114 4.17 -7.97 10.29
N PHE A 115 2.94 -7.57 10.56
CA PHE A 115 1.76 -8.24 10.01
C PHE A 115 1.12 -7.38 8.93
N THR A 116 0.90 -7.95 7.75
CA THR A 116 0.12 -7.30 6.69
C THR A 116 -1.21 -8.00 6.50
N HIS A 117 -2.25 -7.21 6.33
CA HIS A 117 -3.59 -7.68 6.07
C HIS A 117 -4.23 -6.83 4.97
N LYS A 118 -4.29 -7.40 3.78
CA LYS A 118 -5.00 -6.84 2.64
C LYS A 118 -6.45 -7.30 2.67
N ILE A 119 -7.35 -6.35 2.75
CA ILE A 119 -8.80 -6.55 2.79
C ILE A 119 -9.37 -6.01 1.47
N SER A 120 -10.04 -6.89 0.73
CA SER A 120 -10.77 -6.59 -0.52
C SER A 120 -11.95 -7.56 -0.62
N LEU A 121 -13.01 -7.17 -1.33
CA LEU A 121 -14.17 -8.00 -1.61
C LEU A 121 -13.82 -9.29 -2.38
N PHE A 122 -12.76 -9.25 -3.19
CA PHE A 122 -12.37 -10.38 -4.04
C PHE A 122 -11.24 -11.21 -3.44
N ARG A 123 -10.41 -10.62 -2.57
CA ARG A 123 -9.24 -11.31 -2.05
C ARG A 123 -8.79 -10.73 -0.71
N THR A 124 -8.75 -11.61 0.29
CA THR A 124 -8.08 -11.33 1.56
C THR A 124 -6.70 -12.00 1.55
N ARG A 125 -5.64 -11.25 1.84
CA ARG A 125 -4.29 -11.79 2.02
C ARG A 125 -3.74 -11.37 3.36
N LYS A 126 -3.09 -12.31 4.03
CA LYS A 126 -2.38 -12.09 5.29
C LYS A 126 -0.95 -12.55 5.08
N SER A 127 0.00 -11.74 5.53
CA SER A 127 1.39 -12.15 5.63
C SER A 127 1.97 -11.67 6.95
N GLU A 128 2.94 -12.42 7.44
CA GLU A 128 3.65 -12.12 8.67
C GLU A 128 5.14 -12.26 8.40
N ILE A 129 5.90 -11.24 8.78
CA ILE A 129 7.35 -11.19 8.63
C ILE A 129 7.93 -10.96 10.02
N LEU A 130 8.85 -11.81 10.46
CA LEU A 130 9.50 -11.64 11.76
C LEU A 130 10.41 -10.42 11.71
N ARG A 131 10.40 -9.60 12.76
CA ARG A 131 11.23 -8.39 12.84
C ARG A 131 12.71 -8.72 12.73
N GLN A 132 13.16 -9.81 13.35
CA GLN A 132 14.55 -10.28 13.29
C GLN A 132 14.98 -10.74 11.89
N SER A 133 14.04 -11.08 11.00
CA SER A 133 14.35 -11.47 9.62
C SER A 133 14.54 -10.26 8.71
N LEU A 134 14.16 -9.05 9.15
CA LEU A 134 14.33 -7.85 8.34
C LEU A 134 15.80 -7.47 8.26
N VAL A 135 16.28 -7.31 7.03
CA VAL A 135 17.66 -6.93 6.72
C VAL A 135 17.75 -5.43 6.44
N ALA A 136 16.85 -4.93 5.60
CA ALA A 136 16.83 -3.54 5.17
C ALA A 136 15.43 -3.11 4.71
N ILE A 137 15.24 -1.79 4.59
CA ILE A 137 14.05 -1.21 3.96
C ILE A 137 14.51 -0.46 2.72
N ARG A 138 14.06 -0.91 1.55
CA ARG A 138 14.38 -0.30 0.26
C ARG A 138 13.27 0.63 -0.19
N ARG A 139 13.64 1.72 -0.85
CA ARG A 139 12.70 2.54 -1.64
C ARG A 139 13.06 2.39 -3.11
N LYS A 140 12.12 1.96 -3.93
CA LYS A 140 12.29 1.81 -5.39
C LYS A 140 11.51 2.88 -6.13
N TYR A 141 12.15 3.51 -7.11
CA TYR A 141 11.49 4.41 -8.04
C TYR A 141 11.22 3.70 -9.36
N THR A 142 9.98 3.77 -9.83
CA THR A 142 9.55 3.30 -11.14
C THR A 142 9.27 4.53 -12.00
N PRO A 143 10.08 4.80 -13.04
CA PRO A 143 9.82 5.94 -13.92
C PRO A 143 8.48 5.76 -14.65
N PRO A 144 7.83 6.86 -15.06
CA PRO A 144 6.64 6.77 -15.88
C PRO A 144 6.98 6.10 -17.22
N ASP A 145 6.02 5.39 -17.81
CA ASP A 145 6.20 4.76 -19.11
C ASP A 145 6.65 5.76 -20.17
N SER A 146 7.44 5.32 -21.15
CA SER A 146 7.92 6.20 -22.24
C SER A 146 6.80 6.83 -23.07
N SER A 147 5.58 6.27 -23.01
CA SER A 147 4.38 6.81 -23.64
C SER A 147 3.56 7.74 -22.73
N ALA A 148 3.93 7.88 -21.46
CA ALA A 148 3.25 8.77 -20.53
C ALA A 148 3.54 10.24 -20.88
N SER A 149 2.64 11.15 -20.49
CA SER A 149 2.90 12.58 -20.69
C SER A 149 4.14 13.00 -19.93
N SER A 150 4.86 14.02 -20.43
CA SER A 150 6.06 14.56 -19.77
C SER A 150 5.81 15.12 -18.36
N THR A 151 4.54 15.27 -17.97
CA THR A 151 4.11 15.74 -16.66
C THR A 151 3.67 14.61 -15.73
N THR A 152 3.68 13.36 -16.18
CA THR A 152 3.31 12.20 -15.34
C THR A 152 4.45 11.90 -14.39
N PRO A 153 4.26 12.01 -13.06
CA PRO A 153 5.30 11.63 -12.11
C PRO A 153 5.49 10.10 -12.11
N GLY A 154 6.70 9.64 -11.84
CA GLY A 154 6.95 8.22 -11.58
C GLY A 154 6.54 7.81 -10.18
N ASP A 155 6.41 6.50 -9.96
CA ASP A 155 5.90 5.90 -8.74
C ASP A 155 7.03 5.49 -7.79
N TRP A 156 6.83 5.71 -6.48
CA TRP A 156 7.76 5.29 -5.43
C TRP A 156 7.19 4.17 -4.59
N VAL A 157 7.84 3.00 -4.55
CA VAL A 157 7.41 1.86 -3.74
C VAL A 157 8.39 1.60 -2.59
N THR A 158 7.88 1.46 -1.36
CA THR A 158 8.68 0.96 -0.22
C THR A 158 8.65 -0.57 -0.20
N VAL A 159 9.81 -1.19 -0.07
CA VAL A 159 10.03 -2.63 -0.12
C VAL A 159 10.71 -3.09 1.15
N LEU A 160 10.15 -4.11 1.80
CA LEU A 160 10.81 -4.80 2.93
C LEU A 160 11.75 -5.86 2.39
N VAL A 161 13.01 -5.81 2.80
CA VAL A 161 14.02 -6.83 2.48
C VAL A 161 14.17 -7.70 3.71
N TYR A 162 13.90 -8.99 3.58
CA TYR A 162 13.94 -9.95 4.68
C TYR A 162 14.62 -11.25 4.27
N ASP A 163 15.24 -11.92 5.23
CA ASP A 163 15.78 -13.26 5.06
C ASP A 163 14.64 -14.28 5.21
N ALA A 164 14.36 -15.00 4.14
CA ALA A 164 13.23 -15.90 4.08
C ALA A 164 13.58 -17.25 4.73
N ALA A 165 12.78 -17.68 5.71
CA ALA A 165 13.04 -18.87 6.52
C ALA A 165 13.06 -20.19 5.72
N ASP A 166 12.55 -20.17 4.49
CA ASP A 166 12.47 -21.26 3.51
C ASP A 166 13.79 -21.51 2.77
N GLY A 167 14.87 -20.81 3.12
CA GLY A 167 16.21 -21.05 2.56
C GLY A 167 16.41 -20.49 1.15
N ASN A 168 15.43 -19.74 0.63
CA ASN A 168 15.52 -19.02 -0.64
C ASN A 168 16.37 -17.73 -0.55
N GLY A 169 16.92 -17.42 0.63
CA GLY A 169 17.77 -16.27 0.87
C GLY A 169 16.97 -14.97 0.99
N ILE A 170 17.61 -13.86 0.57
CA ILE A 170 17.04 -12.52 0.70
C ILE A 170 15.83 -12.36 -0.23
N SER A 171 14.67 -12.12 0.37
CA SER A 171 13.40 -11.87 -0.31
C SER A 171 12.95 -10.42 -0.16
N GLU A 172 12.20 -9.95 -1.16
CA GLU A 172 11.68 -8.60 -1.22
C GLU A 172 10.15 -8.61 -1.17
N TRP A 173 9.57 -7.76 -0.31
CA TRP A 173 8.12 -7.60 -0.18
C TRP A 173 7.72 -6.13 -0.41
N PRO A 174 7.14 -5.79 -1.57
CA PRO A 174 6.66 -4.43 -1.81
C PRO A 174 5.44 -4.13 -0.94
N LEU A 175 5.43 -2.94 -0.34
CA LEU A 175 4.30 -2.42 0.42
C LEU A 175 3.39 -1.61 -0.51
N ASP A 176 2.10 -1.86 -0.40
CA ASP A 176 1.07 -1.05 -1.07
C ASP A 176 1.01 0.34 -0.44
N GLY A 177 0.62 1.36 -1.23
CA GLY A 177 0.19 2.65 -0.70
C GLY A 177 1.25 3.73 -0.62
N THR A 178 2.44 3.47 -1.14
CA THR A 178 3.43 4.51 -1.42
C THR A 178 3.40 4.75 -2.92
N HIS A 179 3.00 5.94 -3.33
CA HIS A 179 3.06 6.38 -4.73
C HIS A 179 3.94 7.62 -4.86
N THR A 180 3.95 8.46 -3.81
CA THR A 180 4.80 9.65 -3.78
C THR A 180 6.11 9.41 -3.05
N ARG A 181 7.09 10.26 -3.33
CA ARG A 181 8.39 10.24 -2.65
C ARG A 181 8.23 10.48 -1.15
N GLU A 182 7.31 11.35 -0.77
CA GLU A 182 7.03 11.74 0.60
C GLU A 182 6.42 10.57 1.38
N GLU A 183 5.44 9.88 0.80
CA GLU A 183 4.83 8.67 1.38
C GLU A 183 5.87 7.56 1.56
N ALA A 184 6.68 7.31 0.53
CA ALA A 184 7.73 6.30 0.58
C ALA A 184 8.80 6.64 1.63
N GLN A 185 9.19 7.91 1.75
CA GLN A 185 10.16 8.38 2.74
C GLN A 185 9.62 8.29 4.17
N TRP A 186 8.38 8.74 4.39
CA TRP A 186 7.72 8.65 5.69
C TRP A 186 7.61 7.19 6.12
N LEU A 187 7.07 6.32 5.26
CA LEU A 187 6.87 4.91 5.60
C LEU A 187 8.20 4.20 5.87
N ALA A 188 9.23 4.47 5.05
CA ALA A 188 10.56 3.90 5.27
C ALA A 188 11.16 4.34 6.60
N THR A 189 11.00 5.60 7.00
CA THR A 189 11.49 6.13 8.28
C THR A 189 10.76 5.50 9.47
N VAL A 190 9.44 5.34 9.37
CA VAL A 190 8.63 4.67 10.41
C VAL A 190 9.07 3.22 10.56
N LEU A 191 9.15 2.47 9.47
CA LEU A 191 9.54 1.06 9.48
C LEU A 191 10.99 0.86 9.94
N ALA A 192 11.92 1.73 9.54
CA ALA A 192 13.32 1.63 9.93
C ALA A 192 13.50 1.90 11.42
N SER A 193 12.81 2.91 11.94
CA SER A 193 12.81 3.20 13.38
C SER A 193 12.18 2.07 14.20
N TRP A 194 11.16 1.40 13.65
CA TRP A 194 10.53 0.26 14.30
C TRP A 194 11.42 -0.98 14.25
N ALA A 195 11.97 -1.35 13.10
CA ALA A 195 12.75 -2.57 12.94
C ALA A 195 14.18 -2.45 13.49
N GLY A 196 14.77 -1.24 13.48
CA GLY A 196 16.17 -1.01 13.82
C GLY A 196 17.14 -1.32 12.66
N VAL A 197 16.68 -1.19 11.42
CA VAL A 197 17.41 -1.56 10.18
C VAL A 197 17.68 -0.33 9.31
N PRO A 198 18.70 -0.33 8.44
CA PRO A 198 18.99 0.79 7.56
C PRO A 198 17.93 0.98 6.46
N VAL A 199 17.81 2.22 5.98
CA VAL A 199 17.02 2.57 4.80
C VAL A 199 17.95 2.65 3.59
N GLU A 200 17.73 1.77 2.61
CA GLU A 200 18.43 1.76 1.34
C GLU A 200 17.61 2.46 0.26
N ARG A 201 18.30 3.11 -0.68
CA ARG A 201 17.69 3.66 -1.90
C ARG A 201 18.00 2.71 -3.05
N GLY A 202 16.97 2.12 -3.66
CA GLY A 202 17.09 1.30 -4.86
C GLY A 202 16.51 2.03 -6.07
N VAL A 203 17.11 1.82 -7.24
CA VAL A 203 16.46 2.14 -8.52
C VAL A 203 15.70 0.89 -8.96
N GLY A 204 14.50 1.05 -9.54
CA GLY A 204 13.66 -0.08 -9.98
C GLY A 204 14.40 -1.04 -10.93
N ALA A 205 13.96 -2.30 -10.99
CA ALA A 205 14.56 -3.32 -11.84
C ALA A 205 14.53 -2.86 -13.31
N GLY A 206 15.71 -2.55 -13.86
CA GLY A 206 15.89 -2.02 -15.20
C GLY A 206 17.13 -1.14 -15.39
N SER A 207 17.78 -0.67 -14.32
CA SER A 207 19.13 -0.10 -14.42
C SER A 207 20.15 -1.15 -14.00
N ASP A 208 20.82 -1.76 -14.98
CA ASP A 208 22.15 -2.33 -14.79
C ASP A 208 22.98 -1.35 -13.95
N GLU A 209 23.55 -1.86 -12.87
CA GLU A 209 24.90 -1.54 -12.36
C GLU A 209 25.46 -0.20 -12.86
N ALA A 210 24.88 0.90 -12.38
CA ALA A 210 25.42 2.24 -12.60
C ALA A 210 26.17 2.65 -11.32
N ASP A 211 27.47 2.81 -11.49
CA ASP A 211 28.47 3.20 -10.51
C ASP A 211 27.97 4.18 -9.44
N ALA A 212 28.42 3.93 -8.21
CA ALA A 212 28.20 4.78 -7.04
C ALA A 212 28.82 6.19 -7.16
N ASP A 213 29.45 6.54 -8.28
CA ASP A 213 30.20 7.78 -8.50
C ASP A 213 29.47 8.85 -9.31
N GLU A 214 28.24 8.61 -9.79
CA GLU A 214 27.53 9.57 -10.66
C GLU A 214 26.32 10.26 -10.02
N VAL A 215 26.46 10.71 -8.76
CA VAL A 215 25.53 11.66 -8.16
C VAL A 215 26.24 13.00 -7.92
N PRO A 216 25.77 14.13 -8.49
CA PRO A 216 26.30 15.44 -8.15
C PRO A 216 26.11 15.70 -6.66
N SER A 217 27.20 15.95 -5.94
CA SER A 217 27.17 16.36 -4.53
C SER A 217 26.35 17.64 -4.36
N LEU A 218 25.42 17.64 -3.39
CA LEU A 218 24.70 18.83 -2.96
C LEU A 218 25.70 19.97 -2.62
N PRO A 219 25.39 21.23 -2.97
CA PRO A 219 26.24 22.34 -2.57
C PRO A 219 26.27 22.42 -1.04
N ALA A 220 27.46 22.36 -0.47
CA ALA A 220 27.69 22.66 0.93
C ALA A 220 27.28 24.11 1.19
N ASP A 221 26.41 24.31 2.19
CA ASP A 221 26.12 25.63 2.74
C ASP A 221 27.45 26.30 3.14
N GLY A 222 27.78 27.37 2.43
CA GLY A 222 28.91 28.25 2.72
C GLY A 222 28.40 29.63 3.03
N LYS A 223 28.30 29.95 4.33
CA LYS A 223 28.18 31.32 4.83
C LYS A 223 29.25 32.22 4.19
N GLY A 224 28.81 33.40 3.77
CA GLY A 224 29.62 34.56 3.41
C GLY A 224 28.72 35.78 3.29
#